data_AF-A0AAN0S0N6-F1
#
_entry.id   AF-A0AAN0S0N6-F1
#
_cell.length_a   1.000
_cell.length_b   1.000
_cell.length_c   1.000
_cell.angle_alpha   90.00
_cell.angle_beta   90.00
_cell.angle_gamma   90.00
#
_symmetry.space_group_name_H-M   'P 1'
#
loop_
_entity.id
_entity.type
_entity.pdbx_description
1 polymer ?
#
loop_
_entity_poly.entity_id
_entity_poly.type
_entity_poly.pdbx_seq_one_letter_code
_entity_poly.pdbx_strand_id
1 'polypeptide(L)'
;MNEVAFALKEFTRRFCDQWQEETGGWPASEALYGIPSPCIVTTTGGDVRWQPQPFTPEADLSAVERALDISLQPAVEAFYTTQFAGDMPAIHGNTALTLLQAWSEDDFVRVQENLIGHLVTQKRLKLSPTLFLATTEDEMEVVSLCNLTGEVVIERIGTPQRTVLSTSLSDFLNALTPQVI
;
A
#
# COMPACT_ATOMS: atom_id res chain seq x y z
N MET A 1 -11.90 -10.65 -13.66
CA MET A 1 -10.84 -9.61 -13.72
C MET A 1 -10.84 -8.95 -12.35
N ASN A 2 -9.70 -8.84 -11.68
CA ASN A 2 -9.65 -8.28 -10.32
C ASN A 2 -9.66 -6.74 -10.42
N GLU A 3 -10.75 -6.11 -9.99
CA GLU A 3 -10.96 -4.64 -10.11
C GLU A 3 -9.91 -3.84 -9.33
N VAL A 4 -9.50 -4.33 -8.16
CA VAL A 4 -8.45 -3.70 -7.35
C VAL A 4 -7.11 -3.75 -8.06
N ALA A 5 -6.75 -4.91 -8.62
CA ALA A 5 -5.51 -5.06 -9.38
C ALA A 5 -5.45 -4.12 -10.59
N PHE A 6 -6.59 -3.94 -11.29
CA PHE A 6 -6.68 -2.99 -12.39
C PHE A 6 -6.54 -1.53 -11.91
N ALA A 7 -7.29 -1.14 -10.87
CA ALA A 7 -7.24 0.21 -10.31
C ALA A 7 -5.85 0.56 -9.77
N LEU A 8 -5.16 -0.39 -9.13
CA LEU A 8 -3.80 -0.20 -8.62
C LEU A 8 -2.79 0.00 -9.75
N LYS A 9 -2.85 -0.82 -10.80
CA LYS A 9 -1.99 -0.65 -11.99
C LYS A 9 -2.24 0.70 -12.66
N GLU A 10 -3.49 1.11 -12.75
CA GLU A 10 -3.85 2.40 -13.36
C GLU A 10 -3.39 3.59 -12.51
N PHE A 11 -3.51 3.53 -11.19
CA PHE A 11 -2.93 4.53 -10.30
C PHE A 11 -1.39 4.58 -10.43
N THR A 12 -0.72 3.42 -10.44
CA THR A 12 0.74 3.33 -10.60
C THR A 12 1.21 3.93 -11.92
N ARG A 13 0.47 3.66 -13.01
CA ARG A 13 0.73 4.25 -14.33
C ARG A 13 0.64 5.78 -14.26
N ARG A 14 -0.47 6.32 -13.72
CA ARG A 14 -0.64 7.77 -13.54
C ARG A 14 0.48 8.39 -12.71
N PHE A 15 0.93 7.71 -11.65
CA PHE A 15 2.05 8.15 -10.82
C PHE A 15 3.36 8.23 -11.62
N CYS A 16 3.69 7.18 -12.38
CA CYS A 16 4.89 7.17 -13.22
C CYS A 16 4.83 8.24 -14.33
N ASP A 17 3.68 8.40 -14.98
CA ASP A 17 3.47 9.39 -16.04
C ASP A 17 3.69 10.81 -15.49
N GLN A 18 3.16 11.11 -14.29
CA GLN A 18 3.36 12.42 -13.66
C GLN A 18 4.83 12.70 -13.32
N TRP A 19 5.55 11.70 -12.81
CA TRP A 19 7.00 11.81 -12.58
C TRP A 19 7.77 12.09 -13.88
N GLN A 20 7.39 11.41 -14.96
CA GLN A 20 8.00 11.58 -16.27
C GLN A 20 7.74 12.98 -16.84
N GLU A 21 6.52 13.52 -16.64
CA GLU A 21 6.13 14.88 -17.05
C GLU A 21 6.87 15.98 -16.26
N GLU A 22 6.97 15.84 -14.94
CA GLU A 22 7.52 16.87 -14.06
C GLU A 22 9.05 16.86 -13.97
N THR A 23 9.67 15.67 -13.99
CA THR A 23 11.11 15.50 -13.73
C THR A 23 11.90 14.97 -14.94
N GLY A 24 11.19 14.46 -15.96
CA GLY A 24 11.82 13.81 -17.10
C GLY A 24 12.35 12.40 -16.82
N GLY A 25 12.10 11.83 -15.64
CA GLY A 25 12.60 10.51 -15.25
C GLY A 25 11.60 9.68 -14.46
N TRP A 26 12.05 8.49 -14.08
CA TRP A 26 11.30 7.56 -13.24
C TRP A 26 11.19 8.06 -11.78
N PRO A 27 10.16 7.59 -11.04
CA PRO A 27 10.06 7.78 -9.62
C PRO A 27 11.37 7.56 -8.87
N ALA A 28 11.73 8.54 -8.03
CA ALA A 28 12.92 8.49 -7.19
C ALA A 28 12.55 8.09 -5.75
N SER A 29 13.45 7.40 -5.07
CA SER A 29 13.32 7.18 -3.63
C SER A 29 14.69 7.10 -2.95
N GLU A 30 14.93 7.98 -1.98
CA GLU A 30 16.06 7.89 -1.07
C GLU A 30 15.83 6.79 -0.01
N ALA A 31 14.58 6.63 0.45
CA ALA A 31 14.22 5.64 1.47
C ALA A 31 14.48 4.19 1.03
N LEU A 32 14.43 3.93 -0.27
CA LEU A 32 14.70 2.62 -0.87
C LEU A 32 16.18 2.43 -1.27
N TYR A 33 17.04 3.41 -1.02
CA TYR A 33 18.45 3.31 -1.36
C TYR A 33 19.15 2.18 -0.60
N GLY A 34 19.84 1.32 -1.34
CA GLY A 34 20.53 0.15 -0.80
C GLY A 34 19.64 -1.05 -0.47
N ILE A 35 18.32 -0.97 -0.72
CA ILE A 35 17.39 -2.08 -0.53
C ILE A 35 17.15 -2.78 -1.88
N PRO A 36 17.59 -4.04 -2.06
CA PRO A 36 17.46 -4.74 -3.34
C PRO A 36 16.01 -4.93 -3.79
N SER A 37 15.77 -4.72 -5.08
CA SER A 37 14.46 -4.98 -5.71
C SER A 37 14.60 -5.11 -7.23
N PRO A 38 13.75 -5.91 -7.88
CA PRO A 38 13.64 -5.93 -9.34
C PRO A 38 13.16 -4.58 -9.91
N CYS A 39 12.53 -3.72 -9.11
CA CYS A 39 12.00 -2.42 -9.54
C CYS A 39 13.09 -1.40 -9.88
N ILE A 40 14.31 -1.59 -9.39
CA ILE A 40 15.41 -0.64 -9.56
C ILE A 40 15.82 -0.57 -11.04
N VAL A 41 15.71 0.62 -11.62
CA VAL A 41 16.20 0.96 -12.96
C VAL A 41 17.64 1.45 -12.88
N THR A 42 17.89 2.43 -11.99
CA THR A 42 19.22 2.98 -11.73
C THR A 42 19.36 3.40 -10.27
N THR A 43 20.60 3.51 -9.82
CA THR A 43 20.94 4.02 -8.49
C THR A 43 21.86 5.21 -8.69
N THR A 44 21.52 6.37 -8.11
CA THR A 44 22.24 7.63 -8.32
C THR A 44 22.34 8.42 -7.03
N GLY A 45 23.53 8.86 -6.64
CA GLY A 45 23.68 9.97 -5.67
C GLY A 45 22.98 9.83 -4.31
N GLY A 46 22.59 8.62 -3.87
CA GLY A 46 21.84 8.40 -2.62
C GLY A 46 20.36 8.07 -2.81
N ASP A 47 19.86 8.02 -4.05
CA ASP A 47 18.51 7.58 -4.42
C ASP A 47 18.52 6.36 -5.35
N VAL A 48 17.35 5.73 -5.49
CA VAL A 48 17.05 4.78 -6.56
C VAL A 48 15.94 5.31 -7.45
N ARG A 49 16.08 5.07 -8.75
CA ARG A 49 15.03 5.29 -9.76
C ARG A 49 14.37 3.96 -10.06
N TRP A 50 13.04 3.93 -10.09
CA TRP A 50 12.33 2.65 -10.13
C TRP A 50 11.11 2.64 -11.04
N GLN A 51 10.74 1.45 -11.50
CA GLN A 51 9.51 1.17 -12.25
C GLN A 51 8.82 -0.05 -11.66
N PRO A 52 7.48 -0.16 -11.72
CA PRO A 52 6.79 -1.33 -11.20
C PRO A 52 7.21 -2.60 -11.95
N GLN A 53 7.26 -3.73 -11.23
CA GLN A 53 7.57 -5.04 -11.79
C GLN A 53 6.47 -6.04 -11.50
N PRO A 54 6.32 -7.09 -12.32
CA PRO A 54 5.40 -8.18 -12.01
C PRO A 54 5.67 -8.78 -10.63
N PHE A 55 4.62 -9.06 -9.88
CA PHE A 55 4.71 -9.88 -8.69
C PHE A 55 4.95 -11.33 -9.10
N THR A 56 6.03 -11.93 -8.63
CA THR A 56 6.48 -13.29 -8.99
C THR A 56 6.06 -14.40 -8.03
N PRO A 57 5.89 -14.17 -6.71
CA PRO A 57 5.42 -15.21 -5.79
C PRO A 57 3.98 -15.64 -6.05
N GLU A 58 3.54 -16.67 -5.33
CA GLU A 58 2.12 -16.93 -5.19
C GLU A 58 1.45 -15.72 -4.53
N ALA A 59 0.42 -15.20 -5.20
CA ALA A 59 -0.35 -14.05 -4.77
C ALA A 59 -1.26 -14.44 -3.59
N ASP A 60 -0.65 -14.65 -2.42
CA ASP A 60 -1.31 -15.28 -1.28
C ASP A 60 -0.92 -14.60 0.04
N LEU A 61 -1.92 -14.24 0.84
CA LEU A 61 -1.76 -13.76 2.22
C LEU A 61 -2.15 -14.82 3.28
N SER A 62 -2.22 -16.11 2.91
CA SER A 62 -2.61 -17.21 3.80
C SER A 62 -1.76 -17.34 5.06
N ALA A 63 -0.51 -16.86 5.05
CA ALA A 63 0.32 -16.83 6.25
C ALA A 63 -0.27 -15.89 7.31
N VAL A 64 -0.83 -14.74 6.89
CA VAL A 64 -1.52 -13.79 7.76
C VAL A 64 -2.82 -14.39 8.28
N GLU A 65 -3.62 -15.02 7.41
CA GLU A 65 -4.86 -15.71 7.79
C GLU A 65 -4.61 -16.81 8.83
N ARG A 66 -3.62 -17.69 8.57
CA ARG A 66 -3.24 -18.79 9.48
C ARG A 66 -2.70 -18.30 10.81
N ALA A 67 -1.94 -17.21 10.83
CA ALA A 67 -1.35 -16.68 12.06
C ALA A 67 -2.41 -16.18 13.06
N LEU A 68 -3.59 -15.77 12.57
CA LEU A 68 -4.61 -15.09 13.37
C LEU A 68 -5.96 -15.79 13.42
N ASP A 69 -6.14 -16.84 12.61
CA ASP A 69 -7.40 -17.54 12.40
C ASP A 69 -8.50 -16.55 11.94
N ILE A 70 -8.21 -15.84 10.85
CA ILE A 70 -9.06 -14.81 10.25
C ILE A 70 -9.14 -15.01 8.74
N SER A 71 -10.27 -14.63 8.12
CA SER A 71 -10.38 -14.52 6.67
C SER A 71 -10.17 -13.07 6.25
N LEU A 72 -9.26 -12.82 5.32
CA LEU A 72 -8.98 -11.48 4.83
C LEU A 72 -9.90 -11.10 3.66
N GLN A 73 -10.15 -9.81 3.51
CA GLN A 73 -10.80 -9.28 2.31
C GLN A 73 -9.94 -9.58 1.07
N PRO A 74 -10.49 -10.18 -0.01
CA PRO A 74 -9.72 -10.46 -1.23
C PRO A 74 -9.07 -9.22 -1.85
N ALA A 75 -9.63 -8.03 -1.58
CA ALA A 75 -9.09 -6.76 -2.01
C ALA A 75 -7.68 -6.47 -1.45
N VAL A 76 -7.37 -6.86 -0.20
CA VAL A 76 -6.03 -6.61 0.37
C VAL A 76 -4.97 -7.51 -0.24
N GLU A 77 -5.33 -8.74 -0.57
CA GLU A 77 -4.43 -9.67 -1.26
C GLU A 77 -4.09 -9.12 -2.64
N ALA A 78 -5.11 -8.71 -3.39
CA ALA A 78 -4.92 -8.05 -4.68
C ALA A 78 -4.00 -6.83 -4.55
N PHE A 79 -4.18 -6.01 -3.52
CA PHE A 79 -3.39 -4.81 -3.31
C PHE A 79 -1.89 -5.09 -3.11
N TYR A 80 -1.53 -6.09 -2.32
CA TYR A 80 -0.12 -6.41 -2.03
C TYR A 80 0.55 -7.38 -3.01
N THR A 81 -0.23 -8.06 -3.86
CA THR A 81 0.29 -9.12 -4.75
C THR A 81 0.09 -8.84 -6.24
N THR A 82 -0.35 -7.63 -6.60
CA THR A 82 -0.53 -7.24 -8.01
C THR A 82 0.80 -6.93 -8.71
N GLN A 83 1.74 -6.33 -7.98
CA GLN A 83 3.01 -5.85 -8.51
C GLN A 83 4.02 -5.66 -7.37
N PHE A 84 5.31 -5.58 -7.72
CA PHE A 84 6.28 -4.89 -6.91
C PHE A 84 6.34 -3.42 -7.32
N ALA A 85 6.42 -2.52 -6.35
CA ALA A 85 6.53 -1.09 -6.57
C ALA A 85 7.11 -0.42 -5.31
N GLY A 86 7.67 0.79 -5.49
CA GLY A 86 7.98 1.64 -4.35
C GLY A 86 6.71 2.27 -3.79
N ASP A 87 6.82 2.84 -2.60
CA ASP A 87 5.73 3.60 -1.99
C ASP A 87 5.40 4.84 -2.84
N MET A 88 4.11 5.17 -2.93
CA MET A 88 3.60 6.19 -3.84
C MET A 88 2.85 7.29 -3.08
N PRO A 89 3.43 8.48 -2.93
CA PRO A 89 2.76 9.67 -2.44
C PRO A 89 1.53 10.03 -3.29
N ALA A 90 0.44 10.38 -2.62
CA ALA A 90 -0.83 10.69 -3.26
C ALA A 90 -1.70 11.62 -2.39
N ILE A 91 -2.77 12.13 -3.00
CA ILE A 91 -3.83 12.86 -2.33
C ILE A 91 -5.17 12.16 -2.57
N HIS A 92 -5.96 11.99 -1.51
CA HIS A 92 -7.38 11.62 -1.58
C HIS A 92 -8.23 12.78 -1.03
N GLY A 93 -8.93 13.50 -1.91
CA GLY A 93 -9.65 14.72 -1.51
C GLY A 93 -8.68 15.77 -0.94
N ASN A 94 -8.72 15.97 0.37
CA ASN A 94 -7.80 16.89 1.08
C ASN A 94 -6.77 16.14 1.97
N THR A 95 -6.70 14.81 1.86
CA THR A 95 -5.81 13.97 2.70
C THR A 95 -4.58 13.59 1.90
N ALA A 96 -3.41 14.09 2.33
CA ALA A 96 -2.13 13.62 1.83
C ALA A 96 -1.78 12.27 2.48
N LEU A 97 -1.29 11.33 1.67
CA LEU A 97 -0.95 9.98 2.11
C LEU A 97 0.18 9.39 1.27
N THR A 98 0.83 8.36 1.79
CA THR A 98 1.81 7.56 1.05
C THR A 98 1.32 6.13 0.95
N LEU A 99 0.92 5.73 -0.26
CA LEU A 99 0.40 4.39 -0.54
C LEU A 99 1.55 3.38 -0.44
N LEU A 100 1.39 2.39 0.44
CA LEU A 100 2.42 1.41 0.75
C LEU A 100 2.39 0.26 -0.25
N GLN A 101 3.55 -0.20 -0.72
CA GLN A 101 3.67 -1.31 -1.67
C GLN A 101 4.70 -2.33 -1.22
N ALA A 102 4.63 -3.55 -1.79
CA ALA A 102 5.69 -4.53 -1.62
C ALA A 102 6.86 -4.16 -2.55
N TRP A 103 8.05 -3.94 -2.00
CA TRP A 103 9.21 -3.54 -2.79
C TRP A 103 9.88 -4.71 -3.51
N SER A 104 9.87 -5.89 -2.89
CA SER A 104 10.49 -7.12 -3.37
C SER A 104 9.89 -8.33 -2.64
N GLU A 105 10.35 -9.54 -2.97
CA GLU A 105 9.93 -10.76 -2.26
C GLU A 105 10.30 -10.74 -0.77
N ASP A 106 11.53 -10.30 -0.44
CA ASP A 106 11.98 -10.17 0.95
C ASP A 106 11.16 -9.13 1.71
N ASP A 107 10.81 -8.03 1.04
CA ASP A 107 9.97 -6.98 1.63
C ASP A 107 8.52 -7.44 1.80
N PHE A 108 7.99 -8.24 0.88
CA PHE A 108 6.66 -8.82 1.01
C PHE A 108 6.51 -9.72 2.25
N VAL A 109 7.59 -10.41 2.66
CA VAL A 109 7.60 -11.14 3.96
C VAL A 109 7.43 -10.17 5.12
N ARG A 110 8.14 -9.04 5.11
CA ARG A 110 8.03 -8.01 6.16
C ARG A 110 6.66 -7.34 6.18
N VAL A 111 6.06 -7.10 5.01
CA VAL A 111 4.68 -6.61 4.90
C VAL A 111 3.72 -7.55 5.63
N GLN A 112 3.84 -8.86 5.41
CA GLN A 112 3.00 -9.85 6.11
C GLN A 112 3.23 -9.85 7.62
N GLU A 113 4.49 -9.78 8.08
CA GLU A 113 4.82 -9.66 9.51
C GLU A 113 4.20 -8.41 10.14
N ASN A 114 4.25 -7.28 9.44
CA ASN A 114 3.65 -6.02 9.88
C ASN A 114 2.13 -6.11 9.94
N LEU A 115 1.48 -6.73 8.94
CA LEU A 115 0.03 -6.95 8.94
C LEU A 115 -0.39 -7.84 10.12
N ILE A 116 0.36 -8.90 10.41
CA ILE A 116 0.13 -9.75 11.58
C ILE A 116 0.26 -8.93 12.87
N GLY A 117 1.34 -8.15 13.02
CA GLY A 117 1.57 -7.32 14.20
C GLY A 117 0.47 -6.30 14.46
N HIS A 118 -0.03 -5.66 13.39
CA HIS A 118 -1.16 -4.73 13.43
C HIS A 118 -2.44 -5.43 13.92
N LEU A 119 -2.82 -6.53 13.29
CA LEU A 119 -4.02 -7.29 13.65
C LEU A 119 -3.94 -7.90 15.07
N VAL A 120 -2.76 -8.37 15.51
CA VAL A 120 -2.54 -8.82 16.90
C VAL A 120 -2.82 -7.68 17.88
N THR A 121 -2.33 -6.48 17.58
CA THR A 121 -2.53 -5.30 18.43
C THR A 121 -4.01 -4.91 18.49
N GLN A 122 -4.70 -4.90 17.34
CA GLN A 122 -6.14 -4.64 17.27
C GLN A 122 -6.95 -5.68 18.06
N LYS A 123 -6.62 -6.98 17.93
CA LYS A 123 -7.26 -8.06 18.69
C LYS A 123 -7.08 -7.88 20.20
N ARG A 124 -5.87 -7.53 20.66
CA ARG A 124 -5.59 -7.24 22.07
C ARG A 124 -6.41 -6.07 22.61
N LEU A 125 -6.60 -5.04 21.79
CA LEU A 125 -7.36 -3.83 22.12
C LEU A 125 -8.88 -3.98 21.86
N LYS A 126 -9.33 -5.15 21.37
CA LYS A 126 -10.73 -5.42 21.00
C LYS A 126 -11.26 -4.46 19.93
N LEU A 127 -10.41 -4.06 19.00
CA LEU A 127 -10.75 -3.22 17.86
C LEU A 127 -11.24 -4.08 16.68
N SER A 128 -12.00 -3.46 15.78
CA SER A 128 -12.37 -4.11 14.52
C SER A 128 -11.12 -4.29 13.66
N PRO A 129 -10.93 -5.46 13.02
CA PRO A 129 -9.74 -5.73 12.22
C PRO A 129 -9.70 -4.85 10.97
N THR A 130 -8.54 -4.23 10.74
CA THR A 130 -8.24 -3.50 9.51
C THR A 130 -6.86 -3.90 9.01
N LEU A 131 -6.57 -3.59 7.76
CA LEU A 131 -5.26 -3.83 7.14
C LEU A 131 -4.77 -2.50 6.59
N PHE A 132 -3.63 -2.00 7.07
CA PHE A 132 -3.09 -0.72 6.60
C PHE A 132 -2.79 -0.77 5.10
N LEU A 133 -2.92 0.37 4.43
CA LEU A 133 -2.73 0.56 3.00
C LEU A 133 -1.83 1.77 2.71
N ALA A 134 -1.93 2.81 3.53
CA ALA A 134 -1.13 4.02 3.39
C ALA A 134 -0.84 4.66 4.75
N THR A 135 0.28 5.37 4.84
CA THR A 135 0.57 6.28 5.96
C THR A 135 0.07 7.69 5.63
N THR A 136 -0.12 8.51 6.66
CA THR A 136 -0.43 9.94 6.51
C THR A 136 0.67 10.79 7.13
N GLU A 137 0.55 12.12 7.06
CA GLU A 137 1.47 13.04 7.75
C GLU A 137 1.34 12.98 9.28
N ASP A 138 0.16 12.63 9.80
CA ASP A 138 0.00 12.33 11.24
C ASP A 138 0.45 10.88 11.48
N GLU A 139 1.56 10.69 12.19
CA GLU A 139 2.10 9.38 12.55
C GLU A 139 1.11 8.50 13.34
N MET A 140 0.08 9.11 13.93
CA MET A 140 -0.99 8.42 14.65
C MET A 140 -2.17 8.02 13.74
N GLU A 141 -2.21 8.44 12.48
CA GLU A 141 -3.27 8.13 11.52
C GLU A 141 -2.75 7.32 10.33
N VAL A 142 -3.49 6.26 10.00
CA VAL A 142 -3.21 5.40 8.85
C VAL A 142 -4.47 5.19 8.03
N VAL A 143 -4.31 5.02 6.73
CA VAL A 143 -5.40 4.59 5.84
C VAL A 143 -5.38 3.07 5.76
N SER A 144 -6.52 2.45 5.96
CA SER A 144 -6.65 1.00 6.05
C SER A 144 -7.91 0.48 5.36
N LEU A 145 -7.88 -0.78 4.96
CA LEU A 145 -9.05 -1.54 4.56
C LEU A 145 -9.74 -2.12 5.79
N CYS A 146 -11.03 -1.79 5.99
CA CYS A 146 -11.83 -2.44 7.01
C CYS A 146 -12.11 -3.90 6.62
N ASN A 147 -11.59 -4.86 7.39
CA ASN A 147 -11.69 -6.28 7.02
C ASN A 147 -13.14 -6.80 7.11
N LEU A 148 -14.03 -6.10 7.83
CA LEU A 148 -15.44 -6.47 7.97
C LEU A 148 -16.32 -5.94 6.83
N THR A 149 -16.06 -4.73 6.35
CA THR A 149 -16.95 -4.04 5.40
C THR A 149 -16.36 -3.88 4.01
N GLY A 150 -15.04 -4.00 3.85
CA GLY A 150 -14.34 -3.69 2.59
C GLY A 150 -14.19 -2.19 2.31
N GLU A 151 -14.66 -1.33 3.21
CA GLU A 151 -14.49 0.12 3.12
C GLU A 151 -13.04 0.52 3.38
N VAL A 152 -12.58 1.56 2.69
CA VAL A 152 -11.30 2.21 3.01
C VAL A 152 -11.57 3.31 4.03
N VAL A 153 -10.83 3.28 5.14
CA VAL A 153 -10.98 4.21 6.27
C VAL A 153 -9.65 4.87 6.58
N ILE A 154 -9.70 6.10 7.10
CA ILE A 154 -8.60 6.64 7.91
C ILE A 154 -8.91 6.31 9.38
N GLU A 155 -7.94 5.76 10.10
CA GLU A 155 -8.09 5.37 11.50
C GLU A 155 -6.94 5.90 12.37
N ARG A 156 -7.27 6.16 13.64
CA ARG A 156 -6.26 6.53 14.63
C ARG A 156 -5.76 5.29 15.38
N ILE A 157 -4.46 5.03 15.29
CA ILE A 157 -3.81 3.83 15.80
C ILE A 157 -4.16 3.60 17.28
N GLY A 158 -4.59 2.37 17.60
CA GLY A 158 -4.91 1.95 18.96
C GLY A 158 -6.26 2.43 19.49
N THR A 159 -7.09 3.06 18.66
CA THR A 159 -8.42 3.55 19.05
C THR A 159 -9.51 3.04 18.09
N PRO A 160 -10.80 3.11 18.46
CA PRO A 160 -11.90 2.79 17.54
C PRO A 160 -12.26 3.96 16.60
N GLN A 161 -11.52 5.08 16.64
CA GLN A 161 -11.83 6.27 15.84
C GLN A 161 -11.45 6.01 14.38
N ARG A 162 -12.45 6.11 13.50
CA ARG A 162 -12.28 5.92 12.05
C ARG A 162 -13.26 6.77 11.26
N THR A 163 -12.84 7.20 10.08
CA THR A 163 -13.66 7.93 9.11
C THR A 163 -13.57 7.21 7.76
N VAL A 164 -14.71 6.94 7.12
CA VAL A 164 -14.75 6.30 5.81
C VAL A 164 -14.26 7.27 4.75
N LEU A 165 -13.24 6.86 3.97
CA LEU A 165 -12.75 7.59 2.81
C LEU A 165 -13.42 7.11 1.53
N SER A 166 -13.66 5.80 1.41
CA SER A 166 -14.26 5.20 0.22
C SER A 166 -15.00 3.91 0.55
N THR A 167 -16.00 3.58 -0.25
CA THR A 167 -16.83 2.36 -0.11
C THR A 167 -16.11 1.10 -0.53
N SER A 168 -15.05 1.20 -1.33
CA SER A 168 -14.25 0.06 -1.79
C SER A 168 -12.80 0.47 -2.06
N LEU A 169 -11.90 -0.51 -2.08
CA LEU A 169 -10.49 -0.27 -2.38
C LEU A 169 -10.26 0.16 -3.84
N SER A 170 -11.00 -0.40 -4.80
CA SER A 170 -10.92 0.02 -6.20
C SER A 170 -11.36 1.47 -6.38
N ASP A 171 -12.46 1.88 -5.75
CA ASP A 171 -12.94 3.27 -5.81
C ASP A 171 -11.94 4.23 -5.18
N PHE A 172 -11.35 3.84 -4.04
CA PHE A 172 -10.29 4.62 -3.40
C PHE A 172 -9.09 4.85 -4.33
N LEU A 173 -8.55 3.78 -4.92
CA LEU A 173 -7.41 3.85 -5.85
C LEU A 173 -7.71 4.70 -7.09
N ASN A 174 -8.93 4.61 -7.62
CA ASN A 174 -9.37 5.43 -8.75
C ASN A 174 -9.47 6.92 -8.38
N ALA A 175 -9.83 7.24 -7.14
CA ALA A 175 -9.96 8.61 -6.64
C ALA A 175 -8.62 9.26 -6.26
N LEU A 176 -7.55 8.48 -6.09
CA LEU A 176 -6.23 9.02 -5.77
C LEU A 176 -5.68 9.92 -6.87
N THR A 177 -5.06 11.02 -6.46
CA THR A 177 -4.24 11.89 -7.32
C THR A 177 -2.77 11.68 -6.96
N PRO A 178 -1.88 11.34 -7.91
CA PRO A 178 -0.46 11.13 -7.61
C PRO A 178 0.23 12.43 -7.15
N GLN A 179 1.33 12.29 -6.41
CA GLN A 179 2.19 13.40 -5.99
C GLN A 179 3.66 13.09 -6.32
N VAL A 180 4.34 14.05 -6.93
CA VAL A 180 5.80 14.02 -7.16
C VAL A 180 6.46 14.76 -6.00
N ILE A 181 7.37 14.09 -5.30
CA ILE A 181 8.10 14.65 -4.14
C ILE A 181 9.61 14.49 -4.31
#